data_AF-A0A194VVJ4-F1
#
_entry.id   AF-A0A194VVJ4-F1
#
_cell.length_a   1.000
_cell.length_b   1.000
_cell.length_c   1.000
_cell.angle_alpha   90.00
_cell.angle_beta   90.00
_cell.angle_gamma   90.00
#
_symmetry.space_group_name_H-M   'P 1'
#
loop_
_entity.id
_entity.type
_entity.pdbx_description
1 polymer ?
#
loop_
_entity_poly.entity_id
_entity_poly.type
_entity_poly.pdbx_seq_one_letter_code
_entity_poly.pdbx_strand_id
1 'polypeptide(L)'
;MPPTTHSSSQPEPSHGDSGPSRESYRDSGSDDDASDASMEEEEDDDDDEKMVIQSPATNISYDISGLDPETQAGVRELFRESPPEDTPQIVLQWCQSVQEQEDGQFYAFQMHEIVRRSVRIGSSQSRHRKPRCNCMGDSDKPCKHLIFLLDQLNHHTSGQPLPDEPVHLGYDGDWAGRGNPFESISKYHLDLLARNLHCDVGSPDSRRAVNTVRLQETREILASIAEPDMDDYSVKEYRPDIFEDPDTTFENDGIISYNDLTRTVANMLMANNEFFAYFLKLLGPNSKVGNPFHNVQQHIDRVLSELDAYSRSPSVATKAAEGPRDVPWAAAHITRAVSAIQSLLQNSTGAPSPTERAGAARALVRILHAVVMDWNRDVPFAPAAVAATTSSRSSSSRTSPTETLQPPPPPRQGQGQESEAGPQTDRNLYHRLIGSQTRTSSAFVIDVLTQLPEQNQWIETLEEIEGRLGTYNPPAGYMERLRELIVRMRNSRPTEVSVGQAASTSASSTSRTGSKRRGGSWNGREGGAKRAK
;
A
#
# COMPACT_ATOMS: atom_id res chain seq x y z
N MET A 1 19.44 20.78 -49.36
CA MET A 1 20.05 22.06 -48.94
C MET A 1 20.56 21.90 -47.52
N PRO A 2 21.88 21.76 -47.31
CA PRO A 2 22.52 21.83 -45.99
C PRO A 2 23.20 23.20 -45.78
N PRO A 3 23.45 23.65 -44.55
CA PRO A 3 24.41 24.71 -44.29
C PRO A 3 25.80 24.12 -43.97
N THR A 4 26.78 24.68 -44.65
CA THR A 4 28.23 24.44 -44.58
C THR A 4 28.90 25.23 -43.45
N THR A 5 29.80 24.54 -42.73
CA THR A 5 31.18 24.91 -42.30
C THR A 5 31.47 26.28 -41.66
N HIS A 6 32.22 26.29 -40.54
CA HIS A 6 33.65 26.65 -40.56
C HIS A 6 34.36 26.17 -39.27
N SER A 7 35.51 25.53 -39.50
CA SER A 7 36.51 25.05 -38.55
C SER A 7 37.71 26.00 -38.57
N SER A 8 38.43 26.19 -37.46
CA SER A 8 39.90 26.25 -37.49
C SER A 8 40.54 26.08 -36.11
N SER A 9 41.70 25.43 -36.13
CA SER A 9 42.49 24.80 -35.08
C SER A 9 43.69 25.64 -34.56
N GLN A 10 44.15 25.28 -33.36
CA GLN A 10 45.51 25.26 -32.73
C GLN A 10 46.78 25.41 -33.64
N PRO A 11 48.05 25.42 -33.13
CA PRO A 11 48.68 25.91 -31.86
C PRO A 11 50.11 26.54 -32.07
N GLU A 12 50.91 26.66 -30.98
CA GLU A 12 52.40 26.55 -30.87
C GLU A 12 53.30 27.85 -30.83
N PRO A 13 54.54 27.79 -30.27
CA PRO A 13 54.99 28.60 -29.10
C PRO A 13 56.37 29.28 -29.29
N SER A 14 56.94 29.93 -28.24
CA SER A 14 58.41 30.10 -28.11
C SER A 14 58.90 30.76 -26.80
N HIS A 15 59.91 30.14 -26.19
CA HIS A 15 61.09 30.67 -25.45
C HIS A 15 60.85 31.61 -24.24
N GLY A 16 61.36 31.38 -23.02
CA GLY A 16 62.63 30.76 -22.57
C GLY A 16 63.53 31.87 -21.98
N ASP A 17 63.98 31.76 -20.71
CA ASP A 17 65.39 31.93 -20.28
C ASP A 17 65.59 32.14 -18.74
N SER A 18 66.52 31.33 -18.20
CA SER A 18 67.53 31.52 -17.11
C SER A 18 67.22 31.94 -15.65
N GLY A 19 67.71 31.11 -14.71
CA GLY A 19 67.98 31.42 -13.27
C GLY A 19 69.35 32.13 -13.06
N PRO A 20 70.11 31.96 -11.93
CA PRO A 20 69.93 31.09 -10.76
C PRO A 20 70.38 31.66 -9.36
N SER A 21 70.24 30.81 -8.32
CA SER A 21 71.10 30.62 -7.11
C SER A 21 71.17 31.65 -5.96
N ARG A 22 70.80 31.21 -4.73
CA ARG A 22 71.74 31.04 -3.58
C ARG A 22 71.11 30.37 -2.34
N GLU A 23 71.88 29.43 -1.78
CA GLU A 23 71.75 28.67 -0.52
C GLU A 23 71.89 29.60 0.72
N SER A 24 71.66 29.26 2.01
CA SER A 24 71.99 28.07 2.81
C SER A 24 71.55 28.22 4.30
N TYR A 25 71.59 27.10 5.05
CA TYR A 25 71.60 26.87 6.53
C TYR A 25 70.23 26.55 7.18
N ARG A 26 69.91 25.28 7.55
CA ARG A 26 70.30 24.45 8.74
C ARG A 26 69.98 25.17 10.07
N ASP A 27 69.23 24.64 11.05
CA ASP A 27 69.38 23.34 11.73
C ASP A 27 68.19 23.04 12.72
N SER A 28 67.86 21.75 12.83
CA SER A 28 67.37 20.92 13.97
C SER A 28 66.28 21.33 14.99
N GLY A 29 65.40 20.34 15.26
CA GLY A 29 64.62 20.16 16.49
C GLY A 29 63.25 19.51 16.20
N SER A 30 63.15 18.17 16.23
CA SER A 30 62.45 17.41 17.29
C SER A 30 60.96 17.74 17.36
N ASP A 31 60.10 16.83 16.92
CA ASP A 31 59.25 16.06 17.84
C ASP A 31 58.45 15.01 17.06
N ASP A 32 58.34 13.86 17.70
CA ASP A 32 57.69 12.65 17.23
C ASP A 32 56.17 12.85 17.20
N ASP A 33 55.58 12.93 16.00
CA ASP A 33 54.15 12.70 15.83
C ASP A 33 53.96 11.34 15.18
N ALA A 34 53.46 10.42 16.00
CA ALA A 34 52.98 9.12 15.60
C ALA A 34 51.95 9.31 14.47
N SER A 35 52.33 8.92 13.27
CA SER A 35 51.40 8.70 12.17
C SER A 35 50.48 7.56 12.56
N ASP A 36 49.37 7.92 13.19
CA ASP A 36 48.15 7.14 13.26
C ASP A 36 47.66 6.97 11.82
N ALA A 37 48.13 5.90 11.18
CA ALA A 37 47.54 5.40 9.96
C ALA A 37 46.16 4.89 10.34
N SER A 38 45.19 5.82 10.35
CA SER A 38 43.78 5.51 10.30
C SER A 38 43.59 4.67 9.04
N MET A 39 43.55 3.36 9.23
CA MET A 39 43.00 2.45 8.23
C MET A 39 41.56 2.91 8.07
N GLU A 40 41.28 3.65 7.00
CA GLU A 40 39.95 3.68 6.44
C GLU A 40 39.63 2.22 6.15
N GLU A 41 38.75 1.65 6.98
CA GLU A 41 38.14 0.36 6.70
C GLU A 41 37.43 0.54 5.35
N GLU A 42 38.10 0.14 4.27
CA GLU A 42 37.42 -0.18 3.02
C GLU A 42 36.44 -1.28 3.41
N GLU A 43 35.16 -0.90 3.53
CA GLU A 43 34.06 -1.85 3.66
C GLU A 43 34.22 -2.82 2.48
N ASP A 44 34.56 -4.06 2.77
CA ASP A 44 34.65 -5.14 1.79
C ASP A 44 33.32 -5.18 1.01
N ASP A 45 33.32 -4.66 -0.23
CA ASP A 45 32.24 -4.79 -1.21
C ASP A 45 32.16 -6.28 -1.66
N ASP A 46 31.74 -7.17 -0.77
CA ASP A 46 31.41 -8.58 -1.04
C ASP A 46 30.04 -8.73 -1.75
N ASP A 47 29.48 -7.65 -2.29
CA ASP A 47 28.17 -7.65 -2.94
C ASP A 47 28.15 -8.34 -4.33
N ASP A 48 29.32 -8.56 -4.94
CA ASP A 48 29.44 -9.20 -6.26
C ASP A 48 29.12 -10.70 -6.26
N GLU A 49 29.16 -11.39 -5.11
CA GLU A 49 28.93 -12.84 -5.03
C GLU A 49 27.54 -13.26 -4.52
N LYS A 50 26.74 -12.33 -3.99
CA LYS A 50 25.43 -12.70 -3.43
C LYS A 50 24.45 -13.04 -4.56
N MET A 51 24.05 -14.31 -4.62
CA MET A 51 23.05 -14.82 -5.57
C MET A 51 21.62 -14.65 -5.05
N VAL A 52 21.44 -14.28 -3.79
CA VAL A 52 20.14 -13.98 -3.19
C VAL A 52 20.08 -12.51 -2.80
N ILE A 53 19.26 -11.73 -3.48
CA ILE A 53 19.10 -10.29 -3.24
C ILE A 53 17.70 -10.00 -2.70
N GLN A 54 17.56 -8.94 -1.92
CA GLN A 54 16.27 -8.56 -1.33
C GLN A 54 15.80 -7.24 -1.96
N SER A 55 14.53 -7.18 -2.37
CA SER A 55 13.94 -5.92 -2.83
C SER A 55 13.74 -4.99 -1.62
N PRO A 56 14.33 -3.77 -1.61
CA PRO A 56 14.20 -2.85 -0.48
C PRO A 56 12.76 -2.30 -0.34
N ALA A 57 11.98 -2.31 -1.43
CA ALA A 57 10.61 -1.81 -1.41
C ALA A 57 9.61 -2.83 -0.85
N THR A 58 9.81 -4.11 -1.12
CA THR A 58 8.82 -5.17 -0.81
C THR A 58 9.31 -6.17 0.23
N ASN A 59 10.60 -6.12 0.57
CA ASN A 59 11.31 -7.09 1.40
C ASN A 59 11.30 -8.53 0.86
N ILE A 60 10.94 -8.75 -0.41
CA ILE A 60 10.96 -10.07 -1.02
C ILE A 60 12.40 -10.44 -1.40
N SER A 61 12.83 -11.64 -1.00
CA SER A 61 14.12 -12.23 -1.38
C SER A 61 14.02 -12.96 -2.72
N TYR A 62 15.02 -12.76 -3.57
CA TYR A 62 15.12 -13.28 -4.94
C TYR A 62 16.42 -14.01 -5.17
N ASP A 63 16.35 -15.24 -5.67
CA ASP A 63 17.52 -15.97 -6.17
C ASP A 63 17.71 -15.67 -7.67
N ILE A 64 18.84 -15.06 -8.00
CA ILE A 64 19.22 -14.61 -9.36
C ILE A 64 20.20 -15.54 -10.07
N SER A 65 20.54 -16.69 -9.47
CA SER A 65 21.50 -17.65 -10.03
C SER A 65 21.13 -18.16 -11.43
N GLY A 66 19.84 -18.17 -11.77
CA GLY A 66 19.31 -18.58 -13.08
C GLY A 66 19.44 -17.52 -14.18
N LEU A 67 19.79 -16.28 -13.85
CA LEU A 67 19.90 -15.17 -14.81
C LEU A 67 21.31 -15.08 -15.40
N ASP A 68 21.43 -14.46 -16.58
CA ASP A 68 22.75 -14.19 -17.16
C ASP A 68 23.46 -13.02 -16.45
N PRO A 69 24.81 -12.93 -16.50
CA PRO A 69 25.57 -11.97 -15.69
C PRO A 69 25.17 -10.51 -15.88
N GLU A 70 24.79 -10.11 -17.10
CA GLU A 70 24.33 -8.75 -17.40
C GLU A 70 22.98 -8.47 -16.71
N THR A 71 22.05 -9.41 -16.78
CA THR A 71 20.75 -9.30 -16.11
C THR A 71 20.94 -9.32 -14.58
N GLN A 72 21.81 -10.18 -14.05
CA GLN A 72 22.15 -10.22 -12.62
C GLN A 72 22.63 -8.86 -12.11
N ALA A 73 23.60 -8.24 -12.80
CA ALA A 73 24.08 -6.90 -12.47
C ALA A 73 22.94 -5.87 -12.51
N GLY A 74 22.06 -5.96 -13.51
CA GLY A 74 20.88 -5.12 -13.62
C GLY A 74 19.88 -5.28 -12.47
N VAL A 75 19.72 -6.47 -11.90
CA VAL A 75 18.86 -6.68 -10.73
C VAL A 75 19.52 -6.17 -9.44
N ARG A 76 20.84 -6.37 -9.28
CA ARG A 76 21.58 -5.79 -8.16
C ARG A 76 21.47 -4.27 -8.14
N GLU A 77 21.63 -3.63 -9.29
CA GLU A 77 21.45 -2.19 -9.45
C GLU A 77 20.01 -1.74 -9.10
N LEU A 78 19.01 -2.48 -9.59
CA LEU A 78 17.60 -2.16 -9.35
C LEU A 78 17.22 -2.20 -7.86
N PHE A 79 17.79 -3.15 -7.11
CA PHE A 79 17.48 -3.35 -5.70
C PHE A 79 18.54 -2.78 -4.75
N ARG A 80 19.52 -2.03 -5.26
CA ARG A 80 20.44 -1.29 -4.39
C ARG A 80 19.67 -0.24 -3.61
N GLU A 81 19.90 -0.18 -2.30
CA GLU A 81 19.35 0.88 -1.48
C GLU A 81 19.84 2.24 -1.99
N SER A 82 18.88 3.05 -2.44
CA SER A 82 19.19 4.40 -2.92
C SER A 82 19.11 5.39 -1.75
N PRO A 83 20.05 6.34 -1.64
CA PRO A 83 20.00 7.42 -0.66
C PRO A 83 18.61 8.07 -0.58
N PRO A 84 18.19 8.54 0.61
CA PRO A 84 16.86 9.12 0.80
C PRO A 84 16.63 10.36 -0.09
N GLU A 85 17.69 11.08 -0.45
CA GLU A 85 17.65 12.29 -1.27
C GLU A 85 17.35 12.02 -2.75
N ASP A 86 17.59 10.80 -3.23
CA ASP A 86 17.43 10.44 -4.63
C ASP A 86 15.96 10.21 -4.99
N THR A 87 15.58 10.63 -6.20
CA THR A 87 14.25 10.33 -6.75
C THR A 87 14.11 8.83 -7.04
N PRO A 88 12.92 8.23 -6.86
CA PRO A 88 12.67 6.86 -7.27
C PRO A 88 13.06 6.63 -8.74
N GLN A 89 13.82 5.58 -9.01
CA GLN A 89 14.35 5.32 -10.35
C GLN A 89 13.26 4.97 -11.37
N ILE A 90 12.21 4.28 -10.93
CA ILE A 90 11.10 3.82 -11.78
C ILE A 90 9.80 4.19 -11.09
N VAL A 91 8.93 4.92 -11.80
CA VAL A 91 7.60 5.31 -11.30
C VAL A 91 6.52 4.87 -12.27
N LEU A 92 5.48 4.19 -11.80
CA LEU A 92 4.33 3.84 -12.63
C LEU A 92 3.46 5.07 -12.90
N GLN A 93 3.12 5.29 -14.16
CA GLN A 93 2.26 6.38 -14.60
C GLN A 93 0.83 5.91 -14.83
N TRP A 94 0.68 4.89 -15.67
CA TRP A 94 -0.62 4.44 -16.14
C TRP A 94 -0.73 2.93 -16.06
N CYS A 95 -1.94 2.47 -15.76
CA CYS A 95 -2.32 1.09 -15.97
C CYS A 95 -3.66 1.01 -16.72
N GLN A 96 -3.77 0.06 -17.63
CA GLN A 96 -4.98 -0.12 -18.44
C GLN A 96 -5.28 -1.59 -18.63
N SER A 97 -6.56 -1.93 -18.65
CA SER A 97 -7.05 -3.21 -19.14
C SER A 97 -7.52 -3.06 -20.58
N VAL A 98 -7.03 -3.91 -21.49
CA VAL A 98 -7.34 -3.84 -22.92
C VAL A 98 -7.90 -5.19 -23.38
N GLN A 99 -9.09 -5.14 -23.98
CA GLN A 99 -9.71 -6.29 -24.64
C GLN A 99 -9.23 -6.38 -26.09
N GLU A 100 -8.83 -7.56 -26.53
CA GLU A 100 -8.47 -7.87 -27.92
C GLU A 100 -9.67 -8.43 -28.70
N GLN A 101 -9.55 -8.51 -30.03
CA GLN A 101 -10.64 -8.92 -30.92
C GLN A 101 -10.99 -10.43 -30.83
N GLU A 102 -10.03 -11.28 -30.43
CA GLU A 102 -10.16 -12.76 -30.38
C GLU A 102 -10.19 -13.28 -28.93
N ASP A 103 -11.07 -12.74 -28.07
CA ASP A 103 -11.23 -13.11 -26.65
C ASP A 103 -10.00 -12.91 -25.73
N GLY A 104 -8.85 -12.56 -26.29
CA GLY A 104 -7.65 -12.17 -25.57
C GLY A 104 -7.86 -10.89 -24.77
N GLN A 105 -7.26 -10.81 -23.58
CA GLN A 105 -7.23 -9.60 -22.78
C GLN A 105 -5.83 -9.42 -22.23
N PHE A 106 -5.37 -8.18 -22.10
CA PHE A 106 -4.09 -7.88 -21.46
C PHE A 106 -4.16 -6.62 -20.63
N TYR A 107 -3.30 -6.58 -19.62
CA TYR A 107 -3.00 -5.38 -18.84
C TYR A 107 -1.76 -4.70 -19.43
N ALA A 108 -1.81 -3.39 -19.55
CA ALA A 108 -0.70 -2.56 -19.96
C ALA A 108 -0.30 -1.62 -18.82
N PHE A 109 0.99 -1.55 -18.53
CA PHE A 109 1.57 -0.69 -17.51
C PHE A 109 2.58 0.22 -18.18
N GLN A 110 2.41 1.54 -18.01
CA GLN A 110 3.37 2.54 -18.46
C GLN A 110 4.13 3.07 -17.25
N MET A 111 5.45 3.11 -17.37
CA MET A 111 6.35 3.62 -16.34
C MET A 111 7.24 4.73 -16.89
N HIS A 112 7.57 5.67 -16.02
CA HIS A 112 8.52 6.73 -16.27
C HIS A 112 9.87 6.36 -15.65
N GLU A 113 10.88 6.49 -16.49
CA GLU A 113 12.29 6.65 -16.18
C GLU A 113 12.75 7.79 -17.12
N ILE A 114 14.06 7.90 -17.43
CA ILE A 114 14.59 8.75 -18.51
C ILE A 114 13.79 8.58 -19.82
N VAL A 115 13.36 7.34 -20.11
CA VAL A 115 12.51 7.02 -21.28
C VAL A 115 11.28 6.25 -20.81
N ARG A 116 10.10 6.61 -21.34
CA ARG A 116 8.85 5.88 -21.05
C ARG A 116 8.96 4.43 -21.49
N ARG A 117 8.70 3.51 -20.56
CA ARG A 117 8.65 2.07 -20.83
C ARG A 117 7.25 1.53 -20.64
N SER A 118 6.95 0.42 -21.32
CA SER A 118 5.65 -0.21 -21.27
C SER A 118 5.78 -1.71 -21.10
N VAL A 119 5.10 -2.27 -20.11
CA VAL A 119 4.99 -3.71 -19.87
C VAL A 119 3.57 -4.18 -20.18
N ARG A 120 3.46 -5.33 -20.83
CA ARG A 120 2.18 -5.96 -21.20
C ARG A 120 2.11 -7.36 -20.59
N ILE A 121 0.99 -7.66 -19.94
CA ILE A 121 0.72 -8.95 -19.29
C ILE A 121 -0.65 -9.44 -19.77
N GLY A 122 -0.66 -10.49 -20.58
CA GLY A 122 -1.87 -11.01 -21.23
C GLY A 122 -2.38 -12.31 -20.66
N SER A 123 -3.65 -12.60 -20.96
CA SER A 123 -4.26 -13.89 -20.72
C SER A 123 -3.63 -14.98 -21.59
N SER A 124 -3.93 -16.24 -21.31
CA SER A 124 -3.48 -17.39 -22.12
C SER A 124 -3.93 -17.32 -23.59
N GLN A 125 -5.00 -16.57 -23.87
CA GLN A 125 -5.55 -16.38 -25.21
C GLN A 125 -5.02 -15.12 -25.91
N SER A 126 -4.45 -14.18 -25.15
CA SER A 126 -3.89 -12.95 -25.72
C SER A 126 -2.64 -13.22 -26.55
N ARG A 127 -2.28 -12.28 -27.45
CA ARG A 127 -0.95 -12.26 -28.08
C ARG A 127 0.19 -12.03 -27.08
N HIS A 128 -0.12 -11.52 -25.88
CA HIS A 128 0.83 -11.23 -24.81
C HIS A 128 0.83 -12.31 -23.71
N ARG A 129 0.84 -13.60 -24.09
CA ARG A 129 0.75 -14.74 -23.16
C ARG A 129 1.85 -14.76 -22.08
N LYS A 130 3.05 -14.29 -22.44
CA LYS A 130 4.14 -14.04 -21.52
C LYS A 130 4.24 -12.54 -21.22
N PRO A 131 4.52 -12.12 -19.98
CA PRO A 131 4.84 -10.74 -19.67
C PRO A 131 5.97 -10.23 -20.55
N ARG A 132 5.79 -9.07 -21.21
CA ARG A 132 6.85 -8.47 -22.06
C ARG A 132 6.96 -6.97 -21.84
N CYS A 133 8.19 -6.49 -21.79
CA CYS A 133 8.52 -5.07 -21.82
C CYS A 133 8.96 -4.64 -23.23
N ASN A 134 8.70 -3.38 -23.60
CA ASN A 134 9.20 -2.82 -24.86
C ASN A 134 10.74 -2.78 -24.95
N CYS A 135 11.46 -2.89 -23.83
CA CYS A 135 12.92 -3.01 -23.81
C CYS A 135 13.46 -4.33 -24.36
N MET A 136 12.64 -5.39 -24.33
CA MET A 136 13.13 -6.75 -24.61
C MET A 136 13.36 -6.98 -26.12
N GLY A 137 12.76 -6.19 -27.01
CA GLY A 137 12.89 -6.40 -28.46
C GLY A 137 12.47 -7.83 -28.85
N ASP A 138 13.39 -8.57 -29.49
CA ASP A 138 13.23 -9.98 -29.84
C ASP A 138 13.87 -10.94 -28.81
N SER A 139 14.43 -10.40 -27.73
CA SER A 139 14.96 -11.18 -26.61
C SER A 139 13.84 -11.68 -25.71
N ASP A 140 14.06 -12.86 -25.12
CA ASP A 140 13.23 -13.41 -24.04
C ASP A 140 13.82 -13.12 -22.65
N LYS A 141 14.95 -12.40 -22.57
CA LYS A 141 15.57 -12.03 -21.29
C LYS A 141 14.75 -10.97 -20.54
N PRO A 142 14.46 -11.15 -19.25
CA PRO A 142 13.72 -10.16 -18.47
C PRO A 142 14.56 -8.90 -18.28
N CYS A 143 13.99 -7.74 -18.58
CA CYS A 143 14.61 -6.44 -18.28
C CYS A 143 14.26 -5.96 -16.86
N LYS A 144 15.03 -5.00 -16.32
CA LYS A 144 14.79 -4.40 -15.00
C LYS A 144 13.36 -3.88 -14.79
N HIS A 145 12.73 -3.33 -15.84
CA HIS A 145 11.34 -2.83 -15.78
C HIS A 145 10.32 -3.92 -15.53
N LEU A 146 10.55 -5.10 -16.13
CA LEU A 146 9.68 -6.26 -15.94
C LEU A 146 9.86 -6.83 -14.53
N ILE A 147 11.11 -6.93 -14.07
CA ILE A 147 11.44 -7.43 -12.73
C ILE A 147 10.86 -6.52 -11.66
N PHE A 148 11.06 -5.20 -11.78
CA PHE A 148 10.45 -4.18 -10.92
C PHE A 148 8.93 -4.36 -10.84
N LEU A 149 8.24 -4.40 -11.99
CA LEU A 149 6.78 -4.52 -11.98
C LEU A 149 6.32 -5.83 -11.34
N LEU A 150 7.00 -6.94 -11.61
CA LEU A 150 6.62 -8.24 -11.05
C LEU A 150 6.89 -8.32 -9.54
N ASP A 151 7.94 -7.68 -9.03
CA ASP A 151 8.16 -7.49 -7.59
C ASP A 151 6.97 -6.77 -6.94
N GLN A 152 6.56 -5.62 -7.49
CA GLN A 152 5.42 -4.86 -7.00
C GLN A 152 4.09 -5.64 -7.08
N LEU A 153 3.84 -6.33 -8.20
CA LEU A 153 2.66 -7.17 -8.39
C LEU A 153 2.63 -8.31 -7.36
N ASN A 154 3.76 -8.97 -7.14
CA ASN A 154 3.85 -10.05 -6.16
C ASN A 154 3.59 -9.52 -4.75
N HIS A 155 4.16 -8.38 -4.39
CA HIS A 155 3.94 -7.77 -3.08
C HIS A 155 2.46 -7.47 -2.82
N HIS A 156 1.77 -6.83 -3.77
CA HIS A 156 0.38 -6.40 -3.54
C HIS A 156 -0.67 -7.48 -3.75
N THR A 157 -0.43 -8.43 -4.68
CA THR A 157 -1.44 -9.45 -5.04
C THR A 157 -1.30 -10.76 -4.28
N SER A 158 -0.12 -11.01 -3.67
CA SER A 158 0.08 -12.21 -2.84
C SER A 158 -0.78 -12.10 -1.58
N GLY A 159 -1.62 -13.12 -1.35
CA GLY A 159 -2.39 -13.24 -0.11
C GLY A 159 -1.68 -14.05 0.97
N GLN A 160 -0.40 -14.35 0.77
CA GLN A 160 0.44 -15.12 1.68
C GLN A 160 1.43 -14.18 2.37
N PRO A 161 1.89 -14.54 3.59
CA PRO A 161 3.07 -13.92 4.18
C PRO A 161 4.24 -13.91 3.19
N LEU A 162 5.19 -12.99 3.40
CA LEU A 162 6.47 -13.00 2.70
C LEU A 162 7.02 -14.43 2.71
N PRO A 163 7.46 -14.97 1.55
CA PRO A 163 7.91 -16.35 1.51
C PRO A 163 9.18 -16.49 2.34
N ASP A 164 9.24 -17.56 3.14
CA ASP A 164 10.45 -17.92 3.89
C ASP A 164 11.58 -18.33 2.94
N GLU A 165 11.23 -18.84 1.75
CA GLU A 165 12.18 -19.23 0.71
C GLU A 165 12.33 -18.13 -0.36
N PRO A 166 13.57 -17.85 -0.82
CA PRO A 166 13.80 -16.92 -1.92
C PRO A 166 13.06 -17.32 -3.20
N VAL A 167 12.52 -16.32 -3.90
CA VAL A 167 11.83 -16.51 -5.19
C VAL A 167 12.87 -16.68 -6.28
N HIS A 168 12.88 -17.83 -6.95
CA HIS A 168 13.82 -18.10 -8.04
C HIS A 168 13.41 -17.35 -9.32
N LEU A 169 14.33 -16.54 -9.87
CA LEU A 169 14.18 -15.86 -11.15
C LEU A 169 14.79 -16.71 -12.27
N GLY A 170 13.93 -17.34 -13.08
CA GLY A 170 14.34 -18.16 -14.20
C GLY A 170 14.93 -17.35 -15.35
N TYR A 171 15.69 -18.04 -16.23
CA TYR A 171 16.40 -17.45 -17.37
C TYR A 171 15.52 -16.64 -18.35
N ASP A 172 14.29 -17.08 -18.59
CA ASP A 172 13.30 -16.38 -19.45
C ASP A 172 12.39 -15.43 -18.65
N GLY A 173 12.75 -15.14 -17.41
CA GLY A 173 11.92 -14.39 -16.50
C GLY A 173 10.66 -15.17 -16.09
N ASP A 174 10.69 -16.51 -16.13
CA ASP A 174 9.66 -17.34 -15.50
C ASP A 174 9.82 -17.30 -13.97
N TRP A 175 8.70 -17.05 -13.29
CA TRP A 175 8.64 -16.89 -11.84
C TRP A 175 8.09 -18.18 -11.26
N ALA A 176 9.00 -19.12 -10.99
CA ALA A 176 8.62 -20.42 -10.46
C ALA A 176 7.79 -20.26 -9.18
N GLY A 177 6.57 -20.80 -9.19
CA GLY A 177 5.74 -20.96 -7.98
C GLY A 177 4.80 -19.82 -7.60
N ARG A 178 4.83 -18.64 -8.24
CA ARG A 178 3.96 -17.49 -7.86
C ARG A 178 2.68 -17.30 -8.67
N GLY A 179 2.40 -18.22 -9.60
CA GLY A 179 1.17 -18.22 -10.39
C GLY A 179 1.21 -17.24 -11.57
N ASN A 180 0.14 -17.22 -12.37
CA ASN A 180 0.06 -16.39 -13.56
C ASN A 180 -0.18 -14.91 -13.18
N PRO A 181 0.71 -13.95 -13.52
CA PRO A 181 0.53 -12.54 -13.19
C PRO A 181 -0.79 -11.95 -13.70
N PHE A 182 -1.27 -12.40 -14.86
CA PHE A 182 -2.57 -11.99 -15.39
C PHE A 182 -3.71 -12.37 -14.45
N GLU A 183 -3.72 -13.62 -13.97
CA GLU A 183 -4.74 -14.09 -13.03
C GLU A 183 -4.64 -13.37 -11.68
N SER A 184 -3.43 -13.09 -11.20
CA SER A 184 -3.20 -12.36 -9.96
C SER A 184 -3.77 -10.94 -10.03
N ILE A 185 -3.51 -10.22 -11.14
CA ILE A 185 -4.10 -8.90 -11.39
C ILE A 185 -5.62 -9.01 -11.49
N SER A 186 -6.14 -10.00 -12.23
CA SER A 186 -7.58 -10.22 -12.40
C SER A 186 -8.30 -10.43 -11.08
N LYS A 187 -7.78 -11.33 -10.23
CA LYS A 187 -8.35 -11.64 -8.91
C LYS A 187 -8.23 -10.48 -7.93
N TYR A 188 -7.25 -9.60 -8.11
CA TYR A 188 -7.06 -8.41 -7.27
C TYR A 188 -7.85 -7.19 -7.76
N HIS A 189 -8.20 -7.17 -9.05
CA HIS A 189 -8.75 -6.07 -9.83
C HIS A 189 -7.74 -4.93 -10.06
N LEU A 190 -7.66 -4.48 -11.32
CA LEU A 190 -6.66 -3.49 -11.74
C LEU A 190 -6.80 -2.15 -11.01
N ASP A 191 -8.04 -1.70 -10.73
CA ASP A 191 -8.28 -0.41 -10.10
C ASP A 191 -7.85 -0.36 -8.64
N LEU A 192 -7.96 -1.46 -7.89
CA LEU A 192 -7.41 -1.55 -6.54
C LEU A 192 -5.89 -1.63 -6.57
N LEU A 193 -5.35 -2.43 -7.49
CA LEU A 193 -3.90 -2.55 -7.67
C LEU A 193 -3.28 -1.19 -8.05
N ALA A 194 -3.92 -0.46 -8.96
CA ALA A 194 -3.44 0.83 -9.45
C ALA A 194 -3.19 1.84 -8.33
N ARG A 195 -4.07 1.83 -7.32
CA ARG A 195 -3.96 2.68 -6.13
C ARG A 195 -2.71 2.36 -5.34
N ASN A 196 -2.48 1.09 -5.05
CA ASN A 196 -1.31 0.66 -4.28
C ASN A 196 0.00 0.93 -5.05
N LEU A 197 -0.06 0.88 -6.38
CA LEU A 197 1.04 1.23 -7.28
C LEU A 197 1.16 2.74 -7.53
N HIS A 198 0.30 3.58 -6.93
CA HIS A 198 0.16 5.02 -7.15
C HIS A 198 0.17 5.41 -8.64
N CYS A 199 -0.58 4.68 -9.47
CA CYS A 199 -0.71 4.92 -10.90
C CYS A 199 -2.16 5.16 -11.31
N ASP A 200 -2.35 5.88 -12.41
CA ASP A 200 -3.68 6.24 -12.90
C ASP A 200 -4.25 5.12 -13.80
N VAL A 201 -5.54 4.83 -13.63
CA VAL A 201 -6.24 3.84 -14.47
C VAL A 201 -6.73 4.52 -15.74
N GLY A 202 -6.24 4.09 -16.90
CA GLY A 202 -6.67 4.62 -18.19
C GLY A 202 -5.56 4.68 -19.23
N SER A 203 -5.80 5.47 -20.27
CA SER A 203 -4.81 5.78 -21.30
C SER A 203 -4.26 7.19 -21.06
N PRO A 204 -2.98 7.47 -21.37
CA PRO A 204 -2.43 8.83 -21.36
C PRO A 204 -3.22 9.82 -22.23
N ASP A 205 -3.98 9.33 -23.21
CA ASP A 205 -4.80 10.15 -24.12
C ASP A 205 -6.22 10.43 -23.60
N SER A 206 -6.62 9.79 -22.50
CA SER A 206 -7.95 9.97 -21.91
C SER A 206 -7.99 11.24 -21.03
N ARG A 207 -9.12 11.97 -21.05
CA ARG A 207 -9.35 13.08 -20.11
C ARG A 207 -9.18 12.55 -18.68
N ARG A 208 -8.28 13.16 -17.91
CA ARG A 208 -8.01 12.77 -16.52
C ARG A 208 -9.23 13.15 -15.68
N ALA A 209 -10.01 12.17 -15.27
CA ALA A 209 -10.88 12.35 -14.11
C ALA A 209 -9.97 12.54 -12.88
N VAL A 210 -10.42 13.33 -11.90
CA VAL A 210 -9.66 13.47 -10.65
C VAL A 210 -9.56 12.11 -9.98
N ASN A 211 -8.33 11.65 -9.76
CA ASN A 211 -8.06 10.48 -8.97
C ASN A 211 -8.30 10.82 -7.49
N THR A 212 -9.43 10.36 -6.95
CA THR A 212 -9.84 10.67 -5.56
C THR A 212 -8.88 10.14 -4.51
N VAL A 213 -8.15 9.06 -4.82
CA VAL A 213 -7.17 8.47 -3.90
C VAL A 213 -5.95 9.36 -3.86
N ARG A 214 -5.43 9.74 -5.03
CA ARG A 214 -4.33 10.69 -5.13
C ARG A 214 -4.66 12.04 -4.50
N LEU A 215 -5.91 12.50 -4.64
CA LEU A 215 -6.41 13.71 -3.99
C LEU A 215 -6.31 13.62 -2.47
N GLN A 216 -6.77 12.50 -1.90
CA GLN A 216 -6.70 12.24 -0.47
C GLN A 216 -5.25 12.14 0.02
N GLU A 217 -4.39 11.40 -0.67
CA GLU A 217 -2.97 11.28 -0.32
C GLU A 217 -2.25 12.63 -0.44
N THR A 218 -2.57 13.44 -1.45
CA THR A 218 -2.05 14.81 -1.59
C THR A 218 -2.46 15.67 -0.40
N ARG A 219 -3.71 15.55 0.06
CA ARG A 219 -4.19 16.24 1.26
C ARG A 219 -3.42 15.79 2.50
N GLU A 220 -3.21 14.49 2.66
CA GLU A 220 -2.47 13.89 3.77
C GLU A 220 -0.98 14.29 3.78
N ILE A 221 -0.33 14.32 2.62
CA ILE A 221 1.04 14.81 2.42
C ILE A 221 1.15 16.26 2.92
N LEU A 222 0.29 17.14 2.41
CA LEU A 222 0.35 18.57 2.74
C LEU A 222 -0.04 18.83 4.20
N ALA A 223 -1.05 18.14 4.72
CA ALA A 223 -1.42 18.21 6.13
C ALA A 223 -0.28 17.75 7.05
N SER A 224 0.41 16.65 6.70
CA SER A 224 1.53 16.12 7.49
C SER A 224 2.72 17.09 7.56
N ILE A 225 2.90 17.93 6.53
CA ILE A 225 3.98 18.93 6.50
C ILE A 225 3.56 20.20 7.24
N ALA A 226 2.32 20.66 7.04
CA ALA A 226 1.84 21.91 7.62
C ALA A 226 1.48 21.79 9.11
N GLU A 227 0.86 20.66 9.49
CA GLU A 227 0.31 20.41 10.82
C GLU A 227 0.58 18.95 11.25
N PRO A 228 1.82 18.62 11.65
CA PRO A 228 2.24 17.25 11.97
C PRO A 228 1.42 16.59 13.09
N ASP A 229 0.93 17.38 14.04
CA ASP A 229 0.15 16.92 15.21
C ASP A 229 -1.36 16.83 14.95
N MET A 230 -1.82 17.17 13.74
CA MET A 230 -3.23 17.05 13.38
C MET A 230 -3.68 15.60 13.57
N ASP A 231 -4.89 15.34 14.06
CA ASP A 231 -5.41 13.97 14.13
C ASP A 231 -5.92 13.49 12.75
N ASP A 232 -6.17 12.19 12.60
CA ASP A 232 -6.56 11.59 11.32
C ASP A 232 -7.94 12.06 10.83
N TYR A 233 -8.85 12.44 11.74
CA TYR A 233 -10.20 12.90 11.37
C TYR A 233 -10.17 14.35 10.88
N SER A 234 -9.32 15.19 11.50
CA SER A 234 -9.15 16.60 11.15
C SER A 234 -8.46 16.83 9.80
N VAL A 235 -7.80 15.81 9.22
CA VAL A 235 -7.23 15.92 7.86
C VAL A 235 -8.28 16.30 6.83
N LYS A 236 -9.52 15.82 7.01
CA LYS A 236 -10.67 16.15 6.15
C LYS A 236 -11.11 17.61 6.24
N GLU A 237 -10.55 18.39 7.15
CA GLU A 237 -10.80 19.82 7.28
C GLU A 237 -9.61 20.67 6.78
N TYR A 238 -8.49 20.04 6.41
CA TYR A 238 -7.32 20.74 5.90
C TYR A 238 -7.58 21.33 4.50
N ARG A 239 -7.49 22.66 4.34
CA ARG A 239 -7.63 23.38 3.05
C ARG A 239 -8.86 22.96 2.22
N PRO A 240 -10.09 23.13 2.74
CA PRO A 240 -11.30 22.71 2.02
C PRO A 240 -11.47 23.46 0.68
N ASP A 241 -10.91 24.66 0.57
CA ASP A 241 -10.88 25.46 -0.66
C ASP A 241 -10.09 24.83 -1.82
N ILE A 242 -9.23 23.84 -1.55
CA ILE A 242 -8.52 23.04 -2.55
C ILE A 242 -9.23 21.70 -2.77
N PHE A 243 -9.67 21.06 -1.69
CA PHE A 243 -10.00 19.62 -1.71
C PHE A 243 -11.50 19.29 -1.79
N GLU A 244 -12.41 20.22 -1.48
CA GLU A 244 -13.86 19.94 -1.50
C GLU A 244 -14.48 20.02 -2.90
N ASP A 245 -13.89 20.83 -3.80
CA ASP A 245 -14.30 20.93 -5.20
C ASP A 245 -13.11 20.70 -6.14
N PRO A 246 -12.66 19.44 -6.24
CA PRO A 246 -11.44 19.12 -6.97
C PRO A 246 -11.60 19.26 -8.48
N ASP A 247 -12.81 19.04 -9.02
CA ASP A 247 -13.06 19.17 -10.45
C ASP A 247 -12.79 20.61 -10.87
N THR A 248 -13.35 21.62 -10.20
CA THR A 248 -13.04 23.02 -10.56
C THR A 248 -11.62 23.44 -10.20
N THR A 249 -11.05 22.87 -9.13
CA THR A 249 -9.73 23.25 -8.64
C THR A 249 -8.61 22.81 -9.58
N PHE A 250 -8.71 21.58 -10.11
CA PHE A 250 -7.67 20.94 -10.93
C PHE A 250 -8.02 20.89 -12.43
N GLU A 251 -9.20 21.38 -12.86
CA GLU A 251 -9.55 21.52 -14.28
C GLU A 251 -8.73 22.57 -15.03
N ASN A 252 -8.22 23.58 -14.32
CA ASN A 252 -7.36 24.60 -14.92
C ASN A 252 -5.94 24.02 -15.07
N ASP A 253 -5.48 23.80 -16.31
CA ASP A 253 -4.14 23.27 -16.67
C ASP A 253 -2.93 24.06 -16.08
N GLY A 254 -3.18 25.09 -15.28
CA GLY A 254 -2.16 25.87 -14.58
C GLY A 254 -1.62 25.11 -13.36
N ILE A 255 -0.40 24.58 -13.48
CA ILE A 255 0.34 24.01 -12.34
C ILE A 255 0.58 25.08 -11.27
N ILE A 256 0.89 26.32 -11.67
CA ILE A 256 1.26 27.41 -10.74
C ILE A 256 0.02 28.20 -10.32
N SER A 257 -0.23 28.24 -9.01
CA SER A 257 -1.24 29.10 -8.38
C SER A 257 -0.57 30.30 -7.72
N TYR A 258 -0.69 31.48 -8.34
CA TYR A 258 -0.07 32.70 -7.81
C TYR A 258 -0.57 33.03 -6.39
N ASN A 259 0.35 33.40 -5.51
CA ASN A 259 0.12 33.70 -4.08
C ASN A 259 -0.37 32.52 -3.22
N ASP A 260 -0.38 31.29 -3.74
CA ASP A 260 -0.75 30.10 -3.00
C ASP A 260 0.22 28.95 -3.27
N LEU A 261 1.27 28.88 -2.44
CA LEU A 261 2.28 27.83 -2.55
C LEU A 261 1.69 26.44 -2.30
N THR A 262 0.84 26.29 -1.29
CA THR A 262 0.20 25.02 -0.97
C THR A 262 -0.64 24.50 -2.13
N ARG A 263 -1.42 25.37 -2.78
CA ARG A 263 -2.18 25.01 -3.99
C ARG A 263 -1.27 24.68 -5.17
N THR A 264 -0.16 25.40 -5.33
CA THR A 264 0.85 25.08 -6.35
C THR A 264 1.45 23.70 -6.14
N VAL A 265 1.83 23.37 -4.90
CA VAL A 265 2.37 22.04 -4.55
C VAL A 265 1.29 20.97 -4.71
N ALA A 266 0.03 21.24 -4.33
CA ALA A 266 -1.09 20.32 -4.57
C ALA A 266 -1.26 20.01 -6.06
N ASN A 267 -1.23 21.02 -6.92
CA ASN A 267 -1.29 20.85 -8.37
C ASN A 267 -0.12 20.01 -8.90
N MET A 268 1.10 20.24 -8.39
CA MET A 268 2.28 19.44 -8.77
C MET A 268 2.16 17.98 -8.34
N LEU A 269 1.70 17.72 -7.11
CA LEU A 269 1.47 16.37 -6.57
C LEU A 269 0.39 15.63 -7.37
N MET A 270 -0.67 16.31 -7.81
CA MET A 270 -1.73 15.73 -8.65
C MET A 270 -1.28 15.48 -10.09
N ALA A 271 -0.39 16.31 -10.65
CA ALA A 271 0.00 16.23 -12.05
C ALA A 271 1.21 15.33 -12.34
N ASN A 272 2.17 15.24 -11.40
CA ASN A 272 3.46 14.57 -11.60
C ASN A 272 3.68 13.41 -10.61
N ASN A 273 3.76 12.18 -11.13
CA ASN A 273 3.93 10.97 -10.32
C ASN A 273 5.32 10.86 -9.70
N GLU A 274 6.36 11.36 -10.36
CA GLU A 274 7.72 11.34 -9.79
C GLU A 274 7.80 12.27 -8.60
N PHE A 275 7.24 13.47 -8.73
CA PHE A 275 7.16 14.43 -7.63
C PHE A 275 6.34 13.86 -6.45
N PHE A 276 5.22 13.23 -6.75
CA PHE A 276 4.40 12.55 -5.74
C PHE A 276 5.15 11.41 -5.04
N ALA A 277 5.77 10.50 -5.80
CA ALA A 277 6.53 9.37 -5.26
C ALA A 277 7.75 9.84 -4.45
N TYR A 278 8.36 10.96 -4.84
CA TYR A 278 9.45 11.57 -4.07
C TYR A 278 8.97 12.06 -2.69
N PHE A 279 7.81 12.73 -2.61
CA PHE A 279 7.24 13.12 -1.32
C PHE A 279 6.90 11.92 -0.45
N LEU A 280 6.34 10.84 -1.04
CA LEU A 280 6.10 9.61 -0.30
C LEU A 280 7.38 8.98 0.24
N LYS A 281 8.48 9.00 -0.52
CA LYS A 281 9.78 8.51 -0.08
C LYS A 281 10.36 9.34 1.07
N LEU A 282 10.23 10.67 1.00
CA LEU A 282 10.72 11.59 2.03
C LEU A 282 9.88 11.54 3.32
N LEU A 283 8.57 11.36 3.17
CA LEU A 283 7.64 11.20 4.28
C LEU A 283 7.77 9.78 4.83
N GLY A 284 8.64 9.61 5.82
CA GLY A 284 8.86 8.33 6.47
C GLY A 284 7.59 7.68 7.06
N PRO A 285 7.69 6.44 7.57
CA PRO A 285 6.55 5.63 8.02
C PRO A 285 5.75 6.23 9.19
N ASN A 286 6.31 7.22 9.88
CA ASN A 286 5.66 7.96 10.96
C ASN A 286 4.71 9.06 10.45
N SER A 287 4.78 9.43 9.17
CA SER A 287 3.81 10.31 8.54
C SER A 287 2.48 9.59 8.32
N LYS A 288 1.39 10.33 8.17
CA LYS A 288 0.06 9.72 7.97
C LYS A 288 -0.02 8.93 6.67
N VAL A 289 0.49 9.51 5.58
CA VAL A 289 0.51 8.89 4.25
C VAL A 289 1.49 7.71 4.17
N GLY A 290 2.57 7.77 4.95
CA GLY A 290 3.57 6.71 5.05
C GLY A 290 3.17 5.58 6.02
N ASN A 291 2.11 5.75 6.81
CA ASN A 291 1.69 4.74 7.78
C ASN A 291 1.05 3.55 7.05
N PRO A 292 1.67 2.36 7.07
CA PRO A 292 1.18 1.22 6.30
C PRO A 292 -0.17 0.70 6.82
N PHE A 293 -0.48 0.87 8.11
CA PHE A 293 -1.76 0.46 8.68
C PHE A 293 -2.91 1.37 8.24
N HIS A 294 -2.62 2.66 8.02
CA HIS A 294 -3.58 3.61 7.43
C HIS A 294 -3.92 3.22 5.99
N ASN A 295 -2.91 2.88 5.19
CA ASN A 295 -3.10 2.44 3.80
C ASN A 295 -3.93 1.15 3.73
N VAL A 296 -3.69 0.20 4.63
CA VAL A 296 -4.53 -1.01 4.77
C VAL A 296 -5.98 -0.64 5.11
N GLN A 297 -6.20 0.29 6.04
CA GLN A 297 -7.55 0.73 6.41
C GLN A 297 -8.28 1.38 5.22
N GLN A 298 -7.63 2.30 4.49
CA GLN A 298 -8.19 2.95 3.30
C GLN A 298 -8.54 1.93 2.20
N HIS A 299 -7.72 0.89 2.04
CA HIS A 299 -7.99 -0.22 1.12
C HIS A 299 -9.27 -0.97 1.51
N ILE A 300 -9.45 -1.29 2.79
CA ILE A 300 -10.65 -1.98 3.29
C ILE A 300 -11.90 -1.11 3.11
N ASP A 301 -11.84 0.17 3.46
CA ASP A 301 -12.97 1.08 3.29
C ASP A 301 -13.41 1.16 1.81
N ARG A 302 -12.44 1.13 0.89
CA ARG A 302 -12.74 1.04 -0.55
C ARG A 302 -13.40 -0.28 -0.92
N VAL A 303 -12.85 -1.42 -0.49
CA VAL A 303 -13.42 -2.75 -0.76
C VAL A 303 -14.87 -2.82 -0.29
N LEU A 304 -15.17 -2.30 0.89
CA LEU A 304 -16.53 -2.26 1.42
C LEU A 304 -17.43 -1.30 0.63
N SER A 305 -16.92 -0.15 0.20
CA SER A 305 -17.66 0.78 -0.67
C SER A 305 -18.02 0.15 -2.02
N GLU A 306 -17.10 -0.63 -2.60
CA GLU A 306 -17.31 -1.36 -3.85
C GLU A 306 -18.29 -2.52 -3.69
N LEU A 307 -18.22 -3.25 -2.57
CA LEU A 307 -19.22 -4.26 -2.22
C LEU A 307 -20.61 -3.63 -2.03
N ASP A 308 -20.69 -2.43 -1.45
CA ASP A 308 -21.95 -1.70 -1.30
C ASP A 308 -22.52 -1.27 -2.67
N ALA A 309 -21.68 -0.76 -3.56
CA ALA A 309 -22.06 -0.45 -4.93
C ALA A 309 -22.58 -1.70 -5.67
N TYR A 310 -21.88 -2.84 -5.54
CA TYR A 310 -22.32 -4.12 -6.09
C TYR A 310 -23.66 -4.57 -5.49
N SER A 311 -23.84 -4.44 -4.18
CA SER A 311 -25.10 -4.83 -3.50
C SER A 311 -26.31 -4.03 -4.00
N ARG A 312 -26.09 -2.76 -4.37
CA ARG A 312 -27.12 -1.87 -4.94
C ARG A 312 -27.37 -2.13 -6.42
N SER A 313 -26.36 -2.58 -7.16
CA SER A 313 -26.46 -2.82 -8.60
C SER A 313 -25.59 -4.00 -9.04
N PRO A 314 -26.05 -5.25 -8.82
CA PRO A 314 -25.28 -6.45 -9.15
C PRO A 314 -25.05 -6.66 -10.67
N SER A 315 -25.78 -5.89 -11.50
CA SER A 315 -25.75 -5.96 -12.97
C SER A 315 -24.73 -5.02 -13.63
N VAL A 316 -23.97 -4.22 -12.87
CA VAL A 316 -22.91 -3.38 -13.47
C VAL A 316 -21.86 -4.31 -14.08
N ALA A 317 -21.64 -4.16 -15.38
CA ALA A 317 -20.78 -5.03 -16.17
C ALA A 317 -19.42 -5.22 -15.50
N THR A 318 -19.19 -6.43 -14.98
CA THR A 318 -17.86 -6.86 -14.58
C THR A 318 -16.98 -6.83 -15.82
N LYS A 319 -15.75 -6.31 -15.72
CA LYS A 319 -14.79 -6.57 -16.78
C LYS A 319 -14.62 -8.08 -16.85
N ALA A 320 -14.77 -8.65 -18.04
CA ALA A 320 -14.95 -10.10 -18.23
C ALA A 320 -13.91 -10.95 -17.47
N ALA A 321 -12.65 -10.49 -17.38
CA ALA A 321 -11.63 -11.20 -16.60
C ALA A 321 -11.59 -10.88 -15.10
N GLU A 322 -11.98 -9.70 -14.63
CA GLU A 322 -11.84 -9.31 -13.21
C GLU A 322 -12.94 -9.93 -12.33
N GLY A 323 -14.09 -10.30 -12.89
CA GLY A 323 -15.17 -10.95 -12.14
C GLY A 323 -15.95 -10.00 -11.21
N PRO A 324 -16.91 -10.54 -10.43
CA PRO A 324 -17.80 -9.74 -9.57
C PRO A 324 -17.13 -9.26 -8.28
N ARG A 325 -17.52 -8.06 -7.83
CA ARG A 325 -17.11 -7.46 -6.55
C ARG A 325 -18.02 -7.91 -5.41
N ASP A 326 -18.17 -9.22 -5.29
CA ASP A 326 -19.09 -9.88 -4.38
C ASP A 326 -18.50 -10.15 -2.98
N VAL A 327 -19.25 -10.86 -2.14
CA VAL A 327 -18.81 -11.20 -0.78
C VAL A 327 -17.55 -12.07 -0.75
N PRO A 328 -17.42 -13.13 -1.57
CA PRO A 328 -16.16 -13.85 -1.73
C PRO A 328 -14.96 -12.96 -2.03
N TRP A 329 -15.10 -12.03 -2.98
CA TRP A 329 -14.07 -11.07 -3.33
C TRP A 329 -13.70 -10.17 -2.14
N ALA A 330 -14.68 -9.54 -1.50
CA ALA A 330 -14.44 -8.63 -0.38
C ALA A 330 -13.77 -9.34 0.80
N ALA A 331 -14.23 -10.56 1.14
CA ALA A 331 -13.64 -11.37 2.19
C ALA A 331 -12.19 -11.77 1.90
N ALA A 332 -11.85 -12.03 0.63
CA ALA A 332 -10.47 -12.31 0.25
C ALA A 332 -9.58 -11.09 0.51
N HIS A 333 -9.99 -9.88 0.10
CA HIS A 333 -9.22 -8.65 0.37
C HIS A 333 -9.10 -8.35 1.86
N ILE A 334 -10.18 -8.51 2.63
CA ILE A 334 -10.17 -8.31 4.09
C ILE A 334 -9.24 -9.32 4.78
N THR A 335 -9.23 -10.59 4.34
CA THR A 335 -8.32 -11.60 4.86
C THR A 335 -6.87 -11.23 4.57
N ARG A 336 -6.56 -10.81 3.34
CA ARG A 336 -5.21 -10.32 2.97
C ARG A 336 -4.79 -9.12 3.80
N ALA A 337 -5.70 -8.18 4.05
CA ALA A 337 -5.42 -7.00 4.87
C ALA A 337 -5.04 -7.38 6.31
N VAL A 338 -5.76 -8.32 6.93
CA VAL A 338 -5.42 -8.81 8.29
C VAL A 338 -4.06 -9.51 8.29
N SER A 339 -3.77 -10.34 7.28
CA SER A 339 -2.45 -10.96 7.14
C SER A 339 -1.34 -9.93 6.93
N ALA A 340 -1.59 -8.88 6.14
CA ALA A 340 -0.62 -7.79 5.93
C ALA A 340 -0.33 -7.05 7.25
N ILE A 341 -1.35 -6.72 8.04
CA ILE A 341 -1.18 -6.11 9.37
C ILE A 341 -0.32 -7.01 10.26
N GLN A 342 -0.61 -8.32 10.27
CA GLN A 342 0.17 -9.29 11.04
C GLN A 342 1.63 -9.33 10.58
N SER A 343 1.89 -9.41 9.28
CA SER A 343 3.25 -9.44 8.75
C SER A 343 4.01 -8.14 9.05
N LEU A 344 3.37 -6.98 8.97
CA LEU A 344 3.97 -5.69 9.32
C LEU A 344 4.38 -5.63 10.80
N LEU A 345 3.57 -6.21 11.70
CA LEU A 345 3.90 -6.29 13.13
C LEU A 345 5.02 -7.29 13.43
N GLN A 346 5.18 -8.33 12.62
CA GLN A 346 6.17 -9.40 12.83
C GLN A 346 7.52 -9.08 12.20
N ASN A 347 7.53 -8.38 11.07
CA ASN A 347 8.72 -8.13 10.26
C ASN A 347 9.41 -6.79 10.58
N SER A 348 8.89 -6.03 11.53
CA SER A 348 9.57 -4.82 11.99
C SER A 348 10.94 -5.18 12.59
N THR A 349 12.01 -4.49 12.17
CA THR A 349 13.40 -4.72 12.60
C THR A 349 13.64 -4.52 14.11
N GLY A 350 12.61 -4.09 14.85
CA GLY A 350 12.55 -4.04 16.30
C GLY A 350 11.12 -4.21 16.82
N ALA A 351 10.94 -4.03 18.12
CA ALA A 351 9.60 -4.03 18.71
C ALA A 351 8.75 -2.90 18.12
N PRO A 352 7.50 -3.17 17.66
CA PRO A 352 6.64 -2.14 17.08
C PRO A 352 6.48 -0.93 18.02
N SER A 353 6.66 0.26 17.47
CA SER A 353 6.49 1.52 18.19
C SER A 353 5.05 1.65 18.72
N PRO A 354 4.81 2.48 19.77
CA PRO A 354 3.45 2.71 20.26
C PRO A 354 2.50 3.23 19.18
N THR A 355 2.99 4.05 18.25
CA THR A 355 2.22 4.60 17.13
C THR A 355 1.83 3.52 16.11
N GLU A 356 2.77 2.64 15.75
CA GLU A 356 2.50 1.49 14.87
C GLU A 356 1.47 0.54 15.49
N ARG A 357 1.61 0.24 16.79
CA ARG A 357 0.66 -0.61 17.52
C ARG A 357 -0.72 0.03 17.59
N ALA A 358 -0.80 1.34 17.81
CA ALA A 358 -2.06 2.08 17.79
C ALA A 358 -2.71 2.08 16.39
N GLY A 359 -1.91 2.28 15.32
CA GLY A 359 -2.37 2.22 13.94
C GLY A 359 -2.89 0.83 13.55
N ALA A 360 -2.15 -0.22 13.89
CA ALA A 360 -2.54 -1.61 13.67
C ALA A 360 -3.85 -1.96 14.40
N ALA A 361 -3.95 -1.62 15.69
CA ALA A 361 -5.16 -1.86 16.47
C ALA A 361 -6.37 -1.11 15.90
N ARG A 362 -6.19 0.15 15.48
CA ARG A 362 -7.24 0.94 14.82
C ARG A 362 -7.76 0.25 13.56
N ALA A 363 -6.87 -0.17 12.67
CA ALA A 363 -7.24 -0.85 11.43
C ALA A 363 -7.99 -2.16 11.72
N LEU A 364 -7.50 -2.97 12.66
CA LEU A 364 -8.11 -4.24 13.07
C LEU A 364 -9.51 -4.05 13.69
N VAL A 365 -9.66 -3.09 14.61
CA VAL A 365 -10.95 -2.76 15.22
C VAL A 365 -11.92 -2.22 14.18
N ARG A 366 -11.46 -1.40 13.24
CA ARG A 366 -12.27 -0.91 12.11
C ARG A 366 -12.78 -2.06 11.24
N ILE A 367 -11.94 -3.05 10.90
CA ILE A 367 -12.35 -4.26 10.17
C ILE A 367 -13.44 -4.99 10.95
N LEU A 368 -13.20 -5.26 12.24
CA LEU A 368 -14.12 -6.02 13.06
C LEU A 368 -15.47 -5.32 13.20
N HIS A 369 -15.45 -4.02 13.49
CA HIS A 369 -16.64 -3.19 13.54
C HIS A 369 -17.40 -3.25 12.21
N ALA A 370 -16.73 -3.04 11.08
CA ALA A 370 -17.39 -3.06 9.78
C ALA A 370 -18.07 -4.40 9.47
N VAL A 371 -17.37 -5.52 9.73
CA VAL A 371 -17.89 -6.86 9.45
C VAL A 371 -19.09 -7.20 10.35
N VAL A 372 -19.04 -6.83 11.63
CA VAL A 372 -20.07 -7.18 12.62
C VAL A 372 -21.27 -6.22 12.59
N MET A 373 -21.01 -4.93 12.52
CA MET A 373 -22.05 -3.89 12.64
C MET A 373 -22.68 -3.57 11.29
N ASP A 374 -21.85 -3.36 10.26
CA ASP A 374 -22.32 -2.80 8.98
C ASP A 374 -22.66 -3.91 7.96
N TRP A 375 -21.98 -5.05 8.04
CA TRP A 375 -22.00 -6.10 7.01
C TRP A 375 -22.50 -7.48 7.47
N ASN A 376 -23.18 -7.56 8.61
CA ASN A 376 -24.00 -8.73 8.94
C ASN A 376 -25.37 -8.67 8.25
N ARG A 377 -25.36 -8.75 6.92
CA ARG A 377 -26.55 -8.76 6.05
C ARG A 377 -26.26 -9.52 4.77
N ASP A 378 -27.31 -10.05 4.15
CA ASP A 378 -27.17 -10.77 2.88
C ASP A 378 -27.07 -9.79 1.70
N VAL A 379 -26.12 -10.07 0.82
CA VAL A 379 -25.90 -9.41 -0.46
C VAL A 379 -26.62 -10.20 -1.56
N PRO A 380 -27.31 -9.53 -2.49
CA PRO A 380 -27.90 -10.19 -3.65
C PRO A 380 -26.82 -10.91 -4.48
N PHE A 381 -27.09 -12.15 -4.85
CA PHE A 381 -26.22 -12.93 -5.74
C PHE A 381 -26.70 -12.72 -7.19
N ALA A 382 -25.85 -12.16 -8.05
CA ALA A 382 -26.05 -12.25 -9.48
C ALA A 382 -25.34 -13.51 -9.97
N PRO A 383 -26.05 -14.53 -10.50
CA PRO A 383 -25.38 -15.63 -11.17
C PRO A 383 -24.55 -15.06 -12.31
N ALA A 384 -23.25 -15.39 -12.34
CA ALA A 384 -22.40 -15.05 -13.47
C ALA A 384 -23.12 -15.49 -14.74
N ALA A 385 -23.42 -14.55 -15.64
CA ALA A 385 -24.02 -14.87 -16.92
C ALA A 385 -23.01 -15.71 -17.69
N VAL A 386 -23.12 -17.03 -17.56
CA VAL A 386 -22.45 -17.98 -18.43
C VAL A 386 -22.94 -17.60 -19.83
N ALA A 387 -22.04 -17.07 -20.66
CA ALA A 387 -22.34 -16.77 -22.05
C ALA A 387 -22.87 -18.06 -22.68
N ALA A 388 -24.20 -18.17 -22.76
CA ALA A 388 -24.86 -19.31 -23.36
C ALA A 388 -24.58 -19.21 -24.86
N THR A 389 -23.60 -19.99 -25.32
CA THR A 389 -23.37 -20.23 -26.74
C THR A 389 -24.64 -20.86 -27.30
N THR A 390 -25.52 -20.03 -27.85
CA THR A 390 -26.70 -20.45 -28.60
C THR A 390 -26.24 -21.23 -29.82
N SER A 391 -26.13 -22.55 -29.66
CA SER A 391 -26.02 -23.47 -30.78
C SER A 391 -27.41 -23.76 -31.32
N SER A 392 -27.87 -22.88 -32.19
CA SER A 392 -28.90 -23.20 -33.17
C SER A 392 -28.35 -24.26 -34.13
N ARG A 393 -28.93 -25.47 -34.11
CA ARG A 393 -28.92 -26.34 -35.29
C ARG A 393 -30.15 -27.25 -35.37
N SER A 394 -30.77 -27.15 -36.53
CA SER A 394 -32.02 -27.72 -36.97
C SER A 394 -31.89 -29.18 -37.42
N SER A 395 -32.98 -29.94 -37.25
CA SER A 395 -33.54 -30.99 -38.13
C SER A 395 -32.73 -32.26 -38.46
N SER A 396 -33.28 -33.44 -38.11
CA SER A 396 -34.09 -34.28 -39.05
C SER A 396 -34.43 -35.70 -38.51
N SER A 397 -35.74 -35.99 -38.49
CA SER A 397 -36.48 -37.26 -38.77
C SER A 397 -35.87 -38.66 -38.52
N ARG A 398 -36.64 -39.58 -37.89
CA ARG A 398 -37.55 -40.58 -38.54
C ARG A 398 -38.14 -41.62 -37.54
N THR A 399 -39.47 -41.87 -37.62
CA THR A 399 -40.26 -43.14 -37.48
C THR A 399 -39.99 -44.10 -36.30
N SER A 400 -40.92 -44.71 -35.55
CA SER A 400 -42.36 -45.02 -35.66
C SER A 400 -42.83 -45.67 -34.32
N PRO A 401 -44.13 -46.03 -34.12
CA PRO A 401 -44.78 -46.06 -32.81
C PRO A 401 -44.86 -47.45 -32.18
N THR A 402 -44.82 -47.52 -30.84
CA THR A 402 -45.36 -48.65 -30.08
C THR A 402 -46.11 -48.13 -28.86
N GLU A 403 -47.41 -48.38 -28.90
CA GLU A 403 -48.42 -48.14 -27.90
C GLU A 403 -48.30 -49.17 -26.78
N THR A 404 -47.93 -48.73 -25.58
CA THR A 404 -48.04 -49.54 -24.36
C THR A 404 -48.59 -48.68 -23.23
N LEU A 405 -49.79 -49.03 -22.78
CA LEU A 405 -50.52 -48.47 -21.66
C LEU A 405 -49.69 -48.48 -20.36
N GLN A 406 -49.47 -47.31 -19.76
CA GLN A 406 -48.93 -47.16 -18.40
C GLN A 406 -49.95 -46.38 -17.52
N PRO A 407 -50.16 -46.81 -16.26
CA PRO A 407 -51.14 -46.20 -15.34
C PRO A 407 -50.67 -44.84 -14.79
N PRO A 408 -51.60 -44.00 -14.28
CA PRO A 408 -51.31 -42.61 -13.94
C PRO A 408 -50.37 -42.46 -12.73
N PRO A 409 -49.46 -41.47 -12.74
CA PRO A 409 -48.61 -41.18 -11.59
C PRO A 409 -49.38 -40.49 -10.45
N PRO A 410 -48.97 -40.70 -9.18
CA PRO A 410 -49.59 -40.05 -8.03
C PRO A 410 -49.30 -38.53 -8.01
N PRO A 411 -50.13 -37.74 -7.31
CA PRO A 411 -50.03 -36.28 -7.32
C PRO A 411 -48.71 -35.82 -6.70
N ARG A 412 -47.93 -35.06 -7.48
CA ARG A 412 -46.81 -34.26 -6.96
C ARG A 412 -47.35 -33.25 -5.95
N GLN A 413 -47.09 -33.52 -4.68
CA GLN A 413 -47.19 -32.55 -3.60
C GLN A 413 -46.20 -31.42 -3.86
N GLY A 414 -46.61 -30.23 -3.43
CA GLY A 414 -46.05 -28.96 -3.84
C GLY A 414 -44.69 -28.63 -3.23
N GLN A 415 -44.09 -27.62 -3.85
CA GLN A 415 -43.35 -26.54 -3.21
C GLN A 415 -42.20 -26.98 -2.29
N GLY A 416 -41.04 -27.15 -2.92
CA GLY A 416 -39.80 -26.59 -2.41
C GLY A 416 -39.19 -25.75 -3.53
N GLN A 417 -39.58 -24.48 -3.63
CA GLN A 417 -38.67 -23.48 -4.19
C GLN A 417 -37.52 -23.37 -3.17
N GLU A 418 -36.61 -24.34 -3.18
CA GLU A 418 -35.27 -24.13 -2.65
C GLU A 418 -34.65 -23.07 -3.55
N SER A 419 -34.67 -21.86 -3.02
CA SER A 419 -34.15 -20.63 -3.58
C SER A 419 -32.86 -20.90 -4.35
N GLU A 420 -32.76 -20.38 -5.58
CA GLU A 420 -31.53 -20.24 -6.39
C GLU A 420 -30.50 -19.29 -5.71
N ALA A 421 -30.45 -19.31 -4.38
CA ALA A 421 -29.55 -18.57 -3.55
C ALA A 421 -28.38 -19.48 -3.19
N GLY A 422 -27.17 -19.13 -3.62
CA GLY A 422 -25.94 -19.81 -3.19
C GLY A 422 -25.80 -19.85 -1.65
N PRO A 423 -24.80 -20.61 -1.14
CA PRO A 423 -24.62 -20.79 0.30
C PRO A 423 -24.47 -19.44 1.00
N GLN A 424 -24.96 -19.35 2.25
CA GLN A 424 -24.95 -18.11 3.03
C GLN A 424 -23.54 -17.50 3.17
N THR A 425 -22.50 -18.35 3.12
CA THR A 425 -21.08 -17.95 3.10
C THR A 425 -20.65 -17.19 1.86
N ASP A 426 -21.41 -17.23 0.77
CA ASP A 426 -21.14 -16.50 -0.48
C ASP A 426 -22.01 -15.22 -0.58
N ARG A 427 -22.93 -15.02 0.36
CA ARG A 427 -23.86 -13.89 0.36
C ARG A 427 -23.73 -12.99 1.58
N ASN A 428 -23.12 -13.46 2.66
CA ASN A 428 -23.01 -12.70 3.89
C ASN A 428 -21.56 -12.66 4.40
N LEU A 429 -21.03 -11.44 4.49
CA LEU A 429 -19.62 -11.20 4.82
C LEU A 429 -19.28 -11.66 6.24
N TYR A 430 -20.18 -11.41 7.21
CA TYR A 430 -20.03 -11.90 8.57
C TYR A 430 -19.97 -13.43 8.61
N HIS A 431 -20.89 -14.13 7.95
CA HIS A 431 -20.88 -15.60 7.92
C HIS A 431 -19.62 -16.15 7.25
N ARG A 432 -19.08 -15.48 6.23
CA ARG A 432 -17.86 -15.93 5.54
C ARG A 432 -16.59 -15.75 6.37
N LEU A 433 -16.47 -14.65 7.11
CA LEU A 433 -15.26 -14.31 7.85
C LEU A 433 -15.24 -14.84 9.28
N ILE A 434 -16.39 -14.82 9.96
CA ILE A 434 -16.53 -15.11 11.39
C ILE A 434 -17.51 -16.26 11.63
N GLY A 435 -18.71 -16.20 11.04
CA GLY A 435 -19.83 -17.06 11.39
C GLY A 435 -19.74 -18.53 10.92
N SER A 436 -18.82 -18.87 9.99
CA SER A 436 -18.67 -20.25 9.52
C SER A 436 -17.92 -21.10 10.56
N GLN A 437 -18.60 -22.12 11.09
CA GLN A 437 -18.08 -23.06 12.11
C GLN A 437 -16.81 -23.84 11.70
N THR A 438 -16.37 -23.73 10.44
CA THR A 438 -15.22 -24.44 9.88
C THR A 438 -13.87 -23.86 10.30
N ARG A 439 -13.83 -22.65 10.89
CA ARG A 439 -12.61 -22.04 11.43
C ARG A 439 -12.50 -22.28 12.94
N THR A 440 -12.20 -23.51 13.34
CA THR A 440 -12.08 -23.85 14.77
C THR A 440 -10.73 -23.44 15.38
N SER A 441 -9.71 -23.12 14.57
CA SER A 441 -8.35 -22.81 15.04
C SER A 441 -7.95 -21.33 15.00
N SER A 442 -8.42 -20.56 14.02
CA SER A 442 -8.11 -19.12 13.88
C SER A 442 -9.32 -18.23 14.17
N ALA A 443 -9.14 -17.28 15.10
CA ALA A 443 -10.13 -16.25 15.42
C ALA A 443 -9.94 -14.97 14.59
N PHE A 444 -9.33 -15.10 13.41
CA PHE A 444 -9.24 -14.05 12.40
C PHE A 444 -8.60 -12.77 12.99
N VAL A 445 -9.33 -11.65 13.04
CA VAL A 445 -8.84 -10.37 13.61
C VAL A 445 -8.44 -10.49 15.08
N ILE A 446 -9.12 -11.34 15.86
CA ILE A 446 -8.84 -11.46 17.31
C ILE A 446 -7.42 -11.99 17.53
N ASP A 447 -6.97 -12.94 16.72
CA ASP A 447 -5.63 -13.51 16.87
C ASP A 447 -4.54 -12.45 16.70
N VAL A 448 -4.74 -11.46 15.81
CA VAL A 448 -3.80 -10.35 15.64
C VAL A 448 -3.93 -9.34 16.78
N LEU A 449 -5.16 -8.97 17.19
CA LEU A 449 -5.38 -8.05 18.31
C LEU A 449 -4.84 -8.57 19.64
N THR A 450 -4.76 -9.90 19.84
CA THR A 450 -4.16 -10.47 21.07
C THR A 450 -2.69 -10.16 21.24
N GLN A 451 -2.00 -9.75 20.17
CA GLN A 451 -0.60 -9.30 20.20
C GLN A 451 -0.46 -7.84 20.65
N LEU A 452 -1.57 -7.11 20.82
CA LEU A 452 -1.62 -5.68 21.14
C LEU A 452 -2.43 -5.39 22.43
N PRO A 453 -2.11 -6.03 23.58
CA PRO A 453 -2.93 -5.94 24.79
C PRO A 453 -2.95 -4.54 25.44
N GLU A 454 -1.98 -3.68 25.16
CA GLU A 454 -1.89 -2.34 25.76
C GLU A 454 -2.84 -1.29 25.14
N GLN A 455 -3.59 -1.64 24.09
CA GLN A 455 -4.44 -0.73 23.32
C GLN A 455 -5.82 -0.52 23.98
N ASN A 456 -5.79 -0.02 25.21
CA ASN A 456 -6.94 0.10 26.11
C ASN A 456 -8.06 1.03 25.61
N GLN A 457 -7.73 1.97 24.72
CA GLN A 457 -8.70 2.91 24.15
C GLN A 457 -9.81 2.23 23.34
N TRP A 458 -9.63 0.97 22.92
CA TRP A 458 -10.60 0.23 22.12
C TRP A 458 -11.53 -0.68 22.93
N ILE A 459 -11.37 -0.74 24.25
CA ILE A 459 -12.15 -1.64 25.12
C ILE A 459 -13.66 -1.42 24.96
N GLU A 460 -14.12 -0.17 24.98
CA GLU A 460 -15.55 0.16 24.86
C GLU A 460 -16.12 -0.30 23.51
N THR A 461 -15.39 -0.07 22.41
CA THR A 461 -15.78 -0.52 21.07
C THR A 461 -15.82 -2.04 20.97
N LEU A 462 -14.86 -2.75 21.58
CA LEU A 462 -14.83 -4.21 21.59
C LEU A 462 -15.97 -4.81 22.41
N GLU A 463 -16.38 -4.16 23.52
CA GLU A 463 -17.54 -4.55 24.32
C GLU A 463 -18.86 -4.34 23.57
N GLU A 464 -18.96 -3.25 22.81
CA GLU A 464 -20.10 -3.01 21.92
C GLU A 464 -20.20 -4.11 20.85
N ILE A 465 -19.07 -4.45 20.21
CA ILE A 465 -18.96 -5.55 19.25
C ILE A 465 -19.34 -6.88 19.91
N GLU A 466 -18.87 -7.17 21.12
CA GLU A 466 -19.22 -8.38 21.86
C GLU A 466 -20.74 -8.46 22.11
N GLY A 467 -21.34 -7.36 22.57
CA GLY A 467 -22.77 -7.27 22.82
C GLY A 467 -23.59 -7.54 21.56
N ARG A 468 -23.16 -7.01 20.41
CA ARG A 468 -23.81 -7.26 19.12
C ARG A 468 -23.63 -8.70 18.65
N LEU A 469 -22.41 -9.23 18.73
CA LEU A 469 -22.10 -10.62 18.39
C LEU A 469 -22.95 -11.61 19.19
N GLY A 470 -23.26 -11.33 20.46
CA GLY A 470 -24.15 -12.17 21.27
C GLY A 470 -25.52 -12.43 20.64
N THR A 471 -26.00 -11.55 19.74
CA THR A 471 -27.27 -11.73 19.03
C THR A 471 -27.17 -12.58 17.75
N TYR A 472 -25.94 -12.86 17.28
CA TYR A 472 -25.67 -13.47 15.97
C TYR A 472 -25.21 -14.93 16.04
N ASN A 473 -25.31 -15.58 17.20
CA ASN A 473 -24.84 -16.95 17.44
C ASN A 473 -23.43 -17.26 16.86
N PRO A 474 -22.40 -16.46 17.19
CA PRO A 474 -21.02 -16.67 16.74
C PRO A 474 -20.46 -18.02 17.23
N PRO A 475 -19.41 -18.55 16.59
CA PRO A 475 -18.71 -19.72 17.11
C PRO A 475 -18.25 -19.51 18.56
N ALA A 476 -18.52 -20.48 19.44
CA ALA A 476 -18.26 -20.34 20.87
C ALA A 476 -16.81 -19.95 21.20
N GLY A 477 -15.84 -20.57 20.52
CA GLY A 477 -14.42 -20.26 20.69
C GLY A 477 -14.02 -18.85 20.24
N TYR A 478 -14.78 -18.23 19.33
CA TYR A 478 -14.54 -16.84 18.92
C TYR A 478 -14.93 -15.87 20.03
N MET A 479 -16.10 -16.08 20.65
CA MET A 479 -16.57 -15.25 21.78
C MET A 479 -15.70 -15.39 23.02
N GLU A 480 -15.25 -16.61 23.32
CA GLU A 480 -14.35 -16.86 24.43
C GLU A 480 -13.04 -16.07 24.27
N ARG A 481 -12.42 -16.14 23.09
CA ARG A 481 -11.20 -15.37 22.80
C ARG A 481 -11.42 -13.85 22.82
N LEU A 482 -12.57 -13.36 22.35
CA LEU A 482 -12.89 -11.92 22.43
C LEU A 482 -12.99 -11.44 23.89
N ARG A 483 -13.65 -12.21 24.76
CA ARG A 483 -13.74 -11.90 26.19
C ARG A 483 -12.38 -11.93 26.86
N GLU A 484 -11.58 -12.95 26.57
CA GLU A 484 -10.21 -13.05 27.08
C GLU A 484 -9.36 -11.86 26.66
N LEU A 485 -9.49 -11.41 25.41
CA LEU A 485 -8.82 -10.22 24.90
C LEU A 485 -9.23 -8.96 25.69
N ILE A 486 -10.54 -8.72 25.86
CA ILE A 486 -11.06 -7.57 26.62
C ILE A 486 -10.54 -7.59 28.06
N VAL A 487 -10.57 -8.75 28.73
CA VAL A 487 -10.02 -8.91 30.09
C VAL A 487 -8.53 -8.63 30.11
N ARG A 488 -7.76 -9.13 29.12
CA ARG A 488 -6.32 -8.89 29.02
C ARG A 488 -6.03 -7.40 28.85
N MET A 489 -6.74 -6.71 27.96
CA MET A 489 -6.58 -5.26 27.77
C MET A 489 -6.86 -4.49 29.07
N ARG A 490 -7.97 -4.77 29.75
CA ARG A 490 -8.28 -4.14 31.05
C ARG A 490 -7.17 -4.32 32.09
N ASN A 491 -6.54 -5.50 32.13
CA ASN A 491 -5.44 -5.80 33.07
C ASN A 491 -4.11 -5.16 32.66
N SER A 492 -3.93 -4.82 31.38
CA SER A 492 -2.76 -4.11 30.84
C SER A 492 -2.83 -2.60 31.03
N ARG A 493 -3.90 -2.08 31.64
CA ARG A 493 -3.99 -0.66 32.00
C ARG A 493 -2.90 -0.33 33.04
N PRO A 494 -1.99 0.62 32.76
CA PRO A 494 -1.01 1.02 33.74
C PRO A 494 -1.76 1.54 34.97
N THR A 495 -1.52 0.91 36.12
CA THR A 495 -2.00 1.41 37.40
C THR A 495 -1.41 2.80 37.56
N GLU A 496 -2.21 3.84 37.36
CA GLU A 496 -1.81 5.19 37.73
C GLU A 496 -1.36 5.13 39.18
N VAL A 497 -0.05 5.33 39.40
CA VAL A 497 0.50 5.46 40.74
C VAL A 497 -0.13 6.72 41.28
N SER A 498 -1.18 6.54 42.08
CA SER A 498 -1.85 7.59 42.83
C SER A 498 -0.83 8.18 43.81
N VAL A 499 -0.08 9.18 43.34
CA VAL A 499 0.68 10.07 44.22
C VAL A 499 -0.34 10.95 44.93
N GLY A 500 -0.72 10.51 46.13
CA GLY A 500 -1.28 11.38 47.15
C GLY A 500 -2.61 10.95 47.71
N GLN A 501 -2.60 9.99 48.65
CA GLN A 501 -3.42 10.06 49.86
C GLN A 501 -2.99 9.03 50.92
N ALA A 502 -1.94 9.37 51.65
CA ALA A 502 -1.68 8.91 53.02
C ALA A 502 -0.82 10.01 53.67
N ALA A 503 -1.07 10.59 54.83
CA ALA A 503 -2.02 10.30 55.89
C ALA A 503 -2.26 11.61 56.68
N SER A 504 -3.49 11.84 57.12
CA SER A 504 -3.82 12.86 58.12
C SER A 504 -4.32 12.19 59.40
N THR A 505 -3.40 11.91 60.32
CA THR A 505 -3.69 11.77 61.76
C THR A 505 -2.44 12.14 62.58
N SER A 506 -2.40 13.42 62.97
CA SER A 506 -1.99 13.95 64.28
C SER A 506 -0.87 13.27 65.09
N ALA A 507 0.26 13.96 65.21
CA ALA A 507 0.91 14.22 66.50
C ALA A 507 1.76 15.51 66.43
N SER A 508 1.60 16.33 67.46
CA SER A 508 2.14 17.66 67.71
C SER A 508 3.61 17.67 68.16
N SER A 509 4.42 18.60 67.65
CA SER A 509 5.44 19.30 68.46
C SER A 509 5.99 20.58 67.79
N THR A 510 5.84 21.66 68.56
CA THR A 510 6.50 22.97 68.58
C THR A 510 7.88 23.14 67.92
N SER A 511 8.03 24.22 67.12
CA SER A 511 8.97 25.36 67.31
C SER A 511 9.23 26.07 65.96
N ARG A 512 8.82 27.33 65.79
CA ARG A 512 9.49 28.61 66.11
C ARG A 512 10.51 29.06 65.05
N THR A 513 10.39 30.35 64.67
CA THR A 513 11.26 31.18 63.80
C THR A 513 11.03 30.96 62.30
N GLY A 514 10.73 31.95 61.44
CA GLY A 514 10.81 33.40 61.52
C GLY A 514 11.80 33.90 60.48
N SER A 515 11.34 34.30 59.28
CA SER A 515 12.02 35.34 58.49
C SER A 515 11.21 35.82 57.29
N LYS A 516 11.37 37.12 57.06
CA LYS A 516 10.52 38.05 56.31
C LYS A 516 11.47 38.89 55.45
N ARG A 517 11.42 38.81 54.12
CA ARG A 517 11.90 39.82 53.14
C ARG A 517 11.13 39.55 51.83
N ARG A 518 10.27 40.42 51.25
CA ARG A 518 10.26 41.84 50.87
C ARG A 518 11.04 42.14 49.58
N GLY A 519 10.32 42.72 48.59
CA GLY A 519 10.81 43.37 47.36
C GLY A 519 10.40 42.58 46.10
N GLY A 520 9.68 43.07 45.09
CA GLY A 520 9.38 44.43 44.62
C GLY A 520 9.53 44.41 43.09
N SER A 521 8.45 44.27 42.32
CA SER A 521 7.83 45.33 41.51
C SER A 521 8.78 46.10 40.58
N TRP A 522 8.81 45.74 39.30
CA TRP A 522 9.09 46.67 38.19
C TRP A 522 8.43 46.18 36.89
N ASN A 523 7.31 46.82 36.54
CA ASN A 523 6.71 46.82 35.21
C ASN A 523 6.60 48.29 34.78
N GLY A 524 6.99 48.61 33.55
CA GLY A 524 6.64 49.89 32.94
C GLY A 524 7.56 50.36 31.80
N ARG A 525 7.04 50.29 30.57
CA ARG A 525 7.06 51.30 29.47
C ARG A 525 6.95 50.58 28.13
N GLU A 526 5.83 50.59 27.41
CA GLU A 526 5.21 51.69 26.65
C GLU A 526 6.20 52.50 25.80
N GLY A 527 6.16 52.27 24.48
CA GLY A 527 6.78 53.07 23.44
C GLY A 527 5.90 53.04 22.19
N GLY A 528 5.11 54.10 22.02
CA GLY A 528 4.20 54.30 20.90
C GLY A 528 4.86 54.78 19.61
N ALA A 529 4.07 54.64 18.54
CA ALA A 529 4.33 54.93 17.13
C ALA A 529 4.86 56.34 16.82
N LYS A 530 5.67 56.46 15.74
CA LYS A 530 5.58 57.57 14.77
C LYS A 530 5.95 57.13 13.35
N ARG A 531 5.02 57.48 12.46
CA ARG A 531 5.03 57.48 11.00
C ARG A 531 5.87 58.65 10.47
N ALA A 532 6.64 58.48 9.40
CA ALA A 532 6.94 59.53 8.42
C ALA A 532 7.58 58.97 7.13
N LYS A 533 6.90 59.28 6.02
CA LYS A 533 7.32 59.37 4.61
C LYS A 533 7.89 58.15 3.90
#